data_AF-A0A0S6UB03-F1
#
_entry.id   AF-A0A0S6UB03-F1
#
_cell.length_a   1.000
_cell.length_b   1.000
_cell.length_c   1.000
_cell.angle_alpha   90.00
_cell.angle_beta   90.00
_cell.angle_gamma   90.00
#
_symmetry.space_group_name_H-M   'P 1'
#
loop_
_entity.id
_entity.type
_entity.pdbx_description
1 polymer ?
#
loop_
_entity_poly.entity_id
_entity_poly.type
_entity_poly.pdbx_seq_one_letter_code
_entity_poly.pdbx_strand_id
1 'polypeptide(L)'
;MTYRRERKGKRLPQALRRLEIRIPPDHPVFRYPPRLRGQVAREWLDLGMRLAAIEVRLARLEERGAAPAPDAGSREGKRIDPAKFRETLAGVFDF
;
A
#
# COMPACT_ATOMS: atom_id res chain seq x y z
N MET A 1 -38.26 30.72 17.26
CA MET A 1 -37.19 29.74 16.97
C MET A 1 -36.50 30.15 15.67
N THR A 2 -35.34 30.81 15.75
CA THR A 2 -34.56 31.24 14.57
C THR A 2 -33.52 30.19 14.23
N TYR A 3 -33.66 29.55 13.07
CA TYR A 3 -32.69 28.58 12.56
C TYR A 3 -31.42 29.29 12.08
N ARG A 4 -30.35 29.20 12.87
CA ARG A 4 -28.98 29.59 12.49
C ARG A 4 -28.41 28.48 11.60
N ARG A 5 -28.51 28.62 10.27
CA ARG A 5 -27.79 27.73 9.34
C ARG A 5 -26.29 27.97 9.47
N GLU A 6 -25.59 27.04 10.11
CA GLU A 6 -24.14 26.92 9.99
C GLU A 6 -23.79 26.67 8.51
N ARG A 7 -23.13 27.64 7.88
CA ARG A 7 -22.55 27.44 6.55
C ARG A 7 -21.35 26.52 6.72
N LYS A 8 -21.52 25.22 6.43
CA LYS A 8 -20.38 24.31 6.20
C LYS A 8 -19.47 24.97 5.14
N GLY A 9 -18.28 25.36 5.56
CA GLY A 9 -17.28 25.93 4.66
C GLY A 9 -17.00 24.96 3.52
N LYS A 10 -17.27 25.38 2.29
CA LYS A 10 -16.76 24.70 1.09
C LYS A 10 -15.25 24.64 1.22
N ARG A 11 -14.66 23.44 1.39
CA ARG A 11 -13.23 23.23 1.12
C ARG A 11 -13.03 23.57 -0.36
N LEU A 12 -12.42 24.72 -0.63
CA LEU A 12 -11.97 25.06 -1.97
C LEU A 12 -10.99 23.97 -2.42
N PRO A 13 -11.07 23.47 -3.66
CA PRO A 13 -10.06 22.56 -4.18
C PRO A 13 -8.70 23.27 -4.05
N GLN A 14 -7.73 22.62 -3.39
CA GLN A 14 -6.39 23.19 -3.27
C GLN A 14 -5.88 23.55 -4.68
N ALA A 15 -5.39 24.78 -4.83
CA ALA A 15 -4.88 25.25 -6.11
C ALA A 15 -3.74 24.33 -6.57
N LEU A 16 -3.84 23.80 -7.80
CA LEU A 16 -2.77 23.03 -8.42
C LEU A 16 -1.53 23.92 -8.59
N ARG A 17 -0.35 23.36 -8.32
CA ARG A 17 0.94 24.02 -8.56
C ARG A 17 1.58 23.51 -9.85
N ARG A 18 2.26 24.39 -10.59
CA ARG A 18 3.01 24.03 -11.80
C ARG A 18 4.38 23.45 -11.40
N LEU A 19 4.72 22.32 -12.00
CA LEU A 19 6.03 21.68 -11.91
C LEU A 19 6.63 21.61 -13.31
N GLU A 20 7.89 22.01 -13.45
CA GLU A 20 8.66 21.84 -14.68
C GLU A 20 9.78 20.83 -14.44
N ILE A 21 9.87 19.84 -15.33
CA ILE A 21 10.88 18.78 -15.27
C ILE A 21 11.63 18.72 -16.60
N ARG A 22 12.94 18.51 -16.53
CA ARG A 22 13.77 18.21 -17.70
C ARG A 22 14.00 16.71 -17.72
N ILE A 23 13.71 16.09 -18.85
CA ILE A 23 13.85 14.65 -19.07
C ILE A 23 14.57 14.39 -20.39
N PRO A 24 15.26 13.24 -20.54
CA PRO A 24 15.94 12.86 -21.77
C PRO A 24 15.01 12.89 -23.00
N PRO A 25 15.52 13.23 -24.20
CA PRO A 25 14.70 13.38 -25.40
C PRO A 25 14.04 12.07 -25.87
N ASP A 26 14.63 10.93 -25.51
CA ASP A 26 14.13 9.58 -25.77
C ASP A 26 13.10 9.09 -24.75
N HIS A 27 12.73 9.93 -23.77
CA HIS A 27 11.81 9.54 -22.71
C HIS A 27 10.44 9.08 -23.27
N PRO A 28 9.86 7.97 -22.77
CA PRO A 28 8.64 7.39 -23.33
C PRO A 28 7.42 8.32 -23.35
N VAL A 29 7.37 9.34 -22.48
CA VAL A 29 6.29 10.34 -22.49
C VAL A 29 6.18 11.07 -23.83
N PHE A 30 7.27 11.20 -24.59
CA PHE A 30 7.27 11.89 -25.88
C PHE A 30 6.61 11.09 -27.00
N ARG A 31 6.32 9.79 -26.79
CA ARG A 31 5.48 8.98 -27.68
C ARG A 31 4.03 9.44 -27.70
N TYR A 32 3.59 10.19 -26.69
CA TYR A 32 2.23 10.74 -26.61
C TYR A 32 2.13 12.12 -27.27
N PRO A 33 0.94 12.47 -27.84
CA PRO A 33 0.69 13.80 -28.38
C PRO A 33 0.95 14.92 -27.35
N PRO A 34 1.48 16.09 -27.75
CA PRO A 34 1.87 17.17 -26.83
C PRO A 34 0.82 17.56 -25.79
N ARG A 35 -0.46 17.58 -26.17
CA ARG A 35 -1.60 17.93 -25.28
C ARG A 35 -1.83 16.92 -24.15
N LEU A 36 -1.40 15.67 -24.33
CA LEU A 36 -1.60 14.58 -23.36
C LEU A 36 -0.39 14.34 -22.47
N ARG A 37 0.81 14.80 -22.87
CA ARG A 37 2.06 14.52 -22.14
C ARG A 37 2.01 14.93 -20.67
N GLY A 38 1.42 16.09 -20.36
CA GLY A 38 1.29 16.57 -18.99
C GLY A 38 0.36 15.69 -18.15
N GLN A 39 -0.74 15.20 -18.72
CA GLN A 39 -1.63 14.27 -18.04
C GLN A 39 -0.95 12.93 -17.78
N VAL A 40 -0.33 12.35 -18.82
CA VAL A 40 0.39 11.07 -18.72
C VAL A 40 1.55 11.16 -17.71
N ALA A 41 2.34 12.23 -17.76
CA ALA A 41 3.42 12.46 -16.81
C ALA A 41 2.91 12.54 -15.37
N ARG A 42 1.78 13.22 -15.14
CA ARG A 42 1.15 13.27 -13.82
C ARG A 42 0.73 11.88 -13.34
N GLU A 43 0.05 11.12 -14.18
CA GLU A 43 -0.38 9.76 -13.83
C GLU A 43 0.83 8.86 -13.50
N TRP A 44 1.92 8.99 -14.24
CA TRP A 44 3.16 8.26 -13.95
C TRP A 44 3.81 8.68 -12.63
N LEU A 45 3.82 9.97 -12.30
CA LEU A 45 4.29 10.46 -11.00
C LEU A 45 3.42 9.91 -9.85
N ASP A 46 2.09 9.91 -10.03
CA ASP A 46 1.15 9.37 -9.04
C ASP A 46 1.35 7.86 -8.85
N LEU A 47 1.58 7.11 -9.94
CA LEU A 47 1.90 5.68 -9.89
C LEU A 47 3.27 5.41 -9.24
N GLY A 48 4.29 6.20 -9.58
CA GLY A 48 5.63 6.10 -8.99
C GLY A 48 5.59 6.27 -7.47
N MET A 49 4.82 7.23 -6.97
CA MET A 49 4.62 7.42 -5.52
C MET A 49 3.97 6.20 -4.84
N ARG A 50 3.00 5.57 -5.50
CA ARG A 50 2.35 4.36 -4.98
C ARG A 50 3.30 3.17 -4.98
N LEU A 51 4.08 2.99 -6.04
CA LEU A 51 5.09 1.93 -6.13
C LEU A 51 6.18 2.08 -5.05
N ALA A 52 6.72 3.28 -4.87
CA ALA A 52 7.70 3.55 -3.81
C ALA A 52 7.16 3.22 -2.41
N ALA A 53 5.88 3.51 -2.14
CA ALA A 53 5.25 3.15 -0.88
C ALA A 53 5.09 1.63 -0.70
N ILE A 54 4.84 0.89 -1.79
CA ILE A 54 4.77 -0.57 -1.78
C ILE A 54 6.16 -1.17 -1.51
N GLU A 55 7.20 -0.68 -2.17
CA GLU A 55 8.58 -1.12 -1.97
C GLU A 55 9.01 -0.98 -0.50
N VAL A 56 8.71 0.15 0.15
CA VAL A 56 8.98 0.34 1.59
C VAL A 56 8.22 -0.67 2.45
N ARG A 57 6.96 -0.98 2.10
CA ARG A 57 6.18 -1.97 2.85
C ARG A 57 6.71 -3.38 2.66
N LEU A 58 7.15 -3.74 1.46
CA LEU A 58 7.77 -5.02 1.16
C LEU A 58 9.08 -5.20 1.91
N ALA A 59 9.97 -4.20 1.89
CA ALA A 59 11.22 -4.25 2.65
C ALA A 59 10.99 -4.53 4.15
N ARG A 60 9.98 -3.88 4.75
CA ARG A 60 9.61 -4.13 6.16
C ARG A 60 9.07 -5.54 6.40
N LEU A 61 8.35 -6.10 5.43
CA LEU A 61 7.84 -7.47 5.53
C LEU A 61 8.97 -8.49 5.34
N GLU A 62 9.91 -8.23 4.45
CA GLU A 62 11.11 -9.04 4.26
C GLU A 62 11.99 -9.01 5.50
N GLU A 63 12.21 -7.85 6.13
CA GLU A 63 12.92 -7.74 7.42
C GLU A 63 12.23 -8.57 8.54
N ARG A 64 10.90 -8.58 8.56
CA ARG A 64 10.12 -9.37 9.55
C ARG A 64 10.07 -10.86 9.22
N GLY A 65 10.07 -11.22 7.95
CA GLY A 65 10.08 -12.60 7.46
C GLY A 65 11.48 -13.23 7.48
N ALA A 66 12.53 -12.40 7.44
CA ALA A 66 13.93 -12.79 7.60
C ALA A 66 14.36 -12.82 9.07
N ALA A 67 13.52 -12.35 10.00
CA ALA A 67 13.67 -12.72 11.39
C ALA A 67 13.62 -14.26 11.45
N PRO A 68 14.62 -14.94 12.05
CA PRO A 68 14.54 -16.38 12.22
C PRO A 68 13.19 -16.65 12.90
N ALA A 69 12.41 -17.58 12.33
CA ALA A 69 11.26 -18.12 13.02
C ALA A 69 11.67 -18.34 14.47
N PRO A 70 10.87 -17.91 15.47
CA PRO A 70 11.24 -18.03 16.87
C PRO A 70 11.75 -19.45 17.04
N ASP A 71 13.03 -19.52 17.40
CA ASP A 71 13.73 -20.73 17.76
C ASP A 71 12.73 -21.62 18.50
N ALA A 72 12.47 -22.79 17.92
CA ALA A 72 11.67 -23.83 18.54
C ALA A 72 12.47 -24.43 19.72
N GLY A 73 12.85 -23.57 20.66
CA GLY A 73 13.91 -23.79 21.62
C GLY A 73 13.87 -22.86 22.84
N SER A 74 12.79 -22.11 23.10
CA SER A 74 12.55 -21.54 24.45
C SER A 74 11.12 -21.02 24.63
N ARG A 75 10.15 -21.92 24.51
CA ARG A 75 8.90 -21.78 25.26
C ARG A 75 8.61 -23.13 25.89
N GLU A 76 8.76 -23.17 27.20
CA GLU A 76 8.22 -24.18 28.09
C GLU A 76 6.68 -24.02 28.11
N GLY A 77 6.06 -24.12 26.94
CA GLY A 77 4.64 -24.14 26.72
C GLY A 77 4.35 -25.46 26.03
N LYS A 78 3.49 -26.29 26.66
CA LYS A 78 3.06 -27.62 26.19
C LYS A 78 3.18 -27.75 24.68
N ARG A 79 4.14 -28.57 24.22
CA ARG A 79 4.27 -28.95 22.81
C ARG A 79 2.88 -29.35 22.32
N ILE A 80 2.39 -28.64 21.31
CA ILE A 80 1.11 -28.98 20.68
C ILE A 80 1.33 -30.34 20.02
N ASP A 81 0.55 -31.34 20.45
CA ASP A 81 0.55 -32.65 19.83
C ASP A 81 -0.15 -32.54 18.46
N PRO A 82 0.57 -32.72 17.34
CA PRO A 82 0.02 -32.54 16.01
C PRO A 82 -1.08 -33.57 15.70
N ALA A 83 -1.10 -34.73 16.37
CA ALA A 83 -2.17 -35.70 16.23
C ALA A 83 -3.47 -35.20 16.87
N LYS A 84 -3.41 -34.73 18.12
CA LYS A 84 -4.58 -34.14 18.82
C LYS A 84 -5.14 -32.89 18.15
N PHE A 85 -4.26 -32.06 17.57
CA PHE A 85 -4.71 -30.88 16.83
C PHE A 85 -5.49 -31.27 15.57
N ARG A 86 -5.04 -32.29 14.84
CA ARG A 86 -5.75 -32.81 13.64
C ARG A 86 -7.09 -33.43 13.99
N GLU A 87 -7.17 -34.22 15.08
CA GLU A 87 -8.44 -34.77 15.57
C GLU A 87 -9.45 -33.67 15.91
N THR A 88 -8.98 -32.59 16.54
CA THR A 88 -9.82 -31.44 16.89
C THR A 88 -10.37 -30.75 15.63
N LEU A 89 -9.55 -30.60 14.58
CA LEU A 89 -9.99 -30.02 13.32
C LEU A 89 -10.98 -30.92 12.58
N ALA A 90 -10.79 -32.24 12.61
CA ALA A 90 -11.71 -33.19 11.99
C ALA A 90 -13.11 -33.14 12.61
N GLY A 91 -13.23 -32.89 13.92
CA GLY A 91 -14.52 -32.71 14.58
C GLY A 91 -15.18 -31.34 14.41
N VAL A 92 -14.45 -30.33 13.90
CA VAL A 92 -14.95 -28.98 13.62
C VAL A 92 -15.38 -28.83 12.15
N PHE A 93 -14.76 -29.61 11.26
CA PHE A 93 -15.03 -29.61 9.84
C PHE A 93 -15.39 -31.02 9.39
N ASP A 94 -16.67 -31.38 9.53
CA ASP A 94 -17.23 -32.59 8.92
C ASP A 94 -17.16 -32.46 7.38
N PHE A 95 -16.34 -33.28 6.72
CA PHE A 95 -16.35 -33.52 5.27
C PHE A 95 -16.80 -34.96 4.98
#